data_AF-A0A5E6NN50-F1
#
_entry.id   AF-A0A5E6NN50-F1
#
_cell.length_a   1.000
_cell.length_b   1.000
_cell.length_c   1.000
_cell.angle_alpha   90.00
_cell.angle_beta   90.00
_cell.angle_gamma   90.00
#
_symmetry.space_group_name_H-M   'P 1'
#
loop_
_entity.id
_entity.type
_entity.pdbx_description
1 polymer ?
#
loop_
_entity_poly.entity_id
_entity_poly.type
_entity_poly.pdbx_seq_one_letter_code
_entity_poly.pdbx_strand_id
1 'polypeptide(L)'
;MNAMGEYWWLSVWLLLTGFSLLMLWLYPTFIAPLFNKFKPLANQELKVKIDNLLERTGFKSDGIFVMDGSKRSSHGNAYFTGIGKNKRIVFFDTLLKGMETKK
;
A
#
# COMPACT_ATOMS: atom_id res chain seq x y z
N MET A 1 24.21 -23.38 -28.11
CA MET A 1 23.30 -22.80 -27.10
C MET A 1 23.89 -22.93 -25.68
N ASN A 2 25.09 -22.38 -25.41
CA ASN A 2 25.77 -22.49 -24.10
C ASN A 2 26.30 -21.13 -23.61
N ALA A 3 25.51 -20.07 -23.73
CA ALA A 3 25.98 -18.71 -23.39
C ALA A 3 26.09 -18.43 -21.88
N MET A 4 25.50 -19.24 -21.00
CA MET A 4 25.33 -18.92 -19.57
C MET A 4 25.94 -19.93 -18.57
N GLY A 5 26.62 -20.99 -19.04
CA GLY A 5 27.27 -21.98 -18.17
C GLY A 5 26.30 -22.84 -17.33
N GLU A 6 26.83 -23.75 -16.51
CA GLU A 6 26.03 -24.67 -15.68
C GLU A 6 25.21 -23.96 -14.59
N TYR A 7 25.66 -22.78 -14.15
CA TYR A 7 25.00 -21.96 -13.13
C TYR A 7 24.03 -20.92 -13.69
N TRP A 8 23.63 -21.01 -14.96
CA TRP A 8 22.72 -20.04 -15.59
C TRP A 8 21.43 -19.81 -14.80
N TRP A 9 20.87 -20.88 -14.22
CA TRP A 9 19.62 -20.85 -13.46
C TRP A 9 19.75 -19.97 -12.20
N LEU A 10 20.94 -19.95 -11.57
CA LEU A 10 21.19 -19.16 -10.37
C LEU A 10 21.25 -17.67 -10.71
N SER A 11 21.89 -17.32 -11.84
CA SER A 11 21.91 -15.94 -12.34
C SER A 11 20.52 -15.44 -12.69
N VAL A 12 19.70 -16.25 -13.37
CA VAL A 12 18.31 -15.91 -13.69
C VAL A 12 17.48 -15.79 -12.40
N TRP A 13 17.65 -16.72 -11.46
CA TRP A 13 16.97 -16.68 -10.17
C TRP A 13 17.30 -15.40 -9.39
N LEU A 14 18.59 -15.06 -9.27
CA LEU A 14 19.03 -13.82 -8.60
C LEU A 14 18.44 -12.57 -9.27
N LEU A 15 18.43 -12.54 -10.60
CA LEU A 15 17.86 -11.42 -11.34
C LEU A 15 16.36 -11.29 -11.10
N LEU A 16 15.61 -12.40 -11.18
CA LEU A 16 14.16 -12.41 -10.94
C LEU A 16 13.84 -12.04 -9.49
N THR A 17 14.53 -12.63 -8.52
CA THR A 17 14.35 -12.32 -7.09
C THR A 17 14.69 -10.86 -6.81
N GLY A 18 15.82 -10.36 -7.32
CA GLY A 18 16.22 -8.96 -7.18
C GLY A 18 15.19 -8.01 -7.77
N PHE A 19 14.69 -8.32 -8.97
CA PHE A 19 13.62 -7.55 -9.62
C PHE A 19 12.31 -7.57 -8.80
N SER A 20 11.89 -8.73 -8.30
CA SER A 20 10.68 -8.85 -7.47
C SER A 20 10.79 -8.04 -6.17
N LEU A 21 11.94 -8.12 -5.48
CA LEU A 21 12.19 -7.34 -4.26
C LEU A 21 12.18 -5.84 -4.55
N LEU A 22 12.76 -5.41 -5.67
CA LEU A 22 12.72 -4.03 -6.11
C LEU A 22 11.28 -3.57 -6.40
N MET A 23 10.48 -4.41 -7.04
CA MET A 23 9.07 -4.11 -7.34
C MET A 23 8.20 -3.98 -6.08
N LEU A 24 8.50 -4.72 -5.00
CA LEU A 24 7.78 -4.57 -3.72
C LEU A 24 7.87 -3.14 -3.16
N TRP A 25 8.99 -2.46 -3.38
CA TRP A 25 9.19 -1.07 -2.96
C TRP A 25 8.77 -0.05 -4.04
N LEU A 26 9.11 -0.33 -5.31
CA LEU A 26 8.88 0.58 -6.42
C LEU A 26 7.38 0.74 -6.72
N TYR A 27 6.61 -0.35 -6.67
CA TYR A 27 5.19 -0.35 -7.01
C TYR A 27 4.36 0.63 -6.17
N PRO A 28 4.32 0.53 -4.83
CA PRO A 28 3.52 1.44 -4.02
C PRO A 28 4.06 2.88 -3.99
N THR A 29 5.37 3.06 -4.25
CA THR A 29 6.03 4.37 -4.12
C THR A 29 5.88 5.22 -5.38
N PHE A 30 5.98 4.61 -6.57
CA PHE A 30 5.97 5.34 -7.84
C PHE A 30 4.84 4.93 -8.77
N ILE A 31 4.53 3.63 -8.85
CA ILE A 31 3.56 3.12 -9.84
C ILE A 31 2.13 3.42 -9.38
N ALA A 32 1.76 3.04 -8.15
CA ALA A 32 0.41 3.24 -7.65
C ALA A 32 -0.05 4.71 -7.66
N PRO A 33 0.77 5.71 -7.26
CA PRO A 33 0.42 7.13 -7.34
C PRO A 33 0.17 7.68 -8.75
N LEU A 34 0.69 7.03 -9.79
CA LEU A 34 0.40 7.42 -11.18
C LEU A 34 -1.03 7.05 -11.58
N PHE A 35 -1.61 6.01 -10.99
CA PHE A 35 -2.93 5.50 -11.36
C PHE A 35 -4.06 5.97 -10.45
N ASN A 36 -3.77 6.26 -9.18
CA ASN A 36 -4.76 6.65 -8.20
C ASN A 36 -4.29 7.87 -7.41
N LYS A 37 -5.24 8.72 -7.00
CA LYS A 37 -4.95 9.90 -6.20
C LYS A 37 -5.02 9.51 -4.72
N PHE A 38 -3.91 9.70 -4.02
CA PHE A 38 -3.83 9.53 -2.57
C PHE A 38 -3.94 10.90 -1.90
N LYS A 39 -4.92 11.06 -1.02
CA LYS A 39 -5.09 12.26 -0.20
C LYS A 39 -4.98 11.89 1.28
N PRO A 40 -4.43 12.75 2.15
CA PRO A 40 -4.49 12.51 3.59
C PRO A 40 -5.94 12.35 4.07
N LEU A 41 -6.16 11.52 5.10
CA LEU A 41 -7.47 11.38 5.73
C LEU A 41 -7.90 12.72 6.34
N ALA A 42 -9.02 13.27 5.85
CA ALA A 42 -9.53 14.57 6.28
C ALA A 42 -10.27 14.53 7.63
N ASN A 43 -10.88 13.39 7.98
CA ASN A 43 -11.62 13.23 9.23
C ASN A 43 -10.63 13.08 10.40
N GLN A 44 -10.44 14.16 11.15
CA GLN A 44 -9.49 14.22 12.26
C GLN A 44 -9.90 13.35 13.45
N GLU A 45 -11.20 13.21 13.73
CA GLU A 45 -11.69 12.35 14.81
C GLU A 45 -11.38 10.87 14.52
N LEU A 46 -11.67 10.43 13.29
CA LEU A 46 -11.35 9.08 12.84
C LEU A 46 -9.83 8.86 12.84
N LYS A 47 -9.04 9.85 12.40
CA LYS A 47 -7.59 9.80 12.45
C LYS A 47 -7.08 9.54 13.87
N VAL A 48 -7.57 10.28 14.86
CA VAL A 48 -7.20 10.10 16.27
C VAL A 48 -7.57 8.70 16.78
N LYS A 49 -8.77 8.20 16.44
CA LYS A 49 -9.18 6.84 16.82
C LYS A 49 -8.26 5.78 16.23
N ILE A 50 -7.85 5.94 14.97
CA ILE A 50 -6.91 5.03 14.31
C ILE A 50 -5.53 5.15 14.97
N ASP A 51 -5.01 6.36 15.18
CA ASP A 51 -3.70 6.58 15.80
C ASP A 51 -3.62 5.93 17.19
N ASN A 52 -4.66 6.06 18.02
CA ASN A 52 -4.75 5.40 19.32
C ASN A 52 -4.74 3.85 19.20
N LEU A 53 -5.38 3.30 18.16
CA LEU A 53 -5.35 1.85 17.91
C LEU A 53 -3.94 1.40 17.48
N LEU A 54 -3.28 2.17 16.62
CA LEU A 54 -1.92 1.89 16.18
C LEU A 54 -0.94 1.92 17.36
N GLU A 55 -1.07 2.90 18.26
CA GLU A 55 -0.25 2.99 19.47
C GLU A 55 -0.45 1.78 20.38
N ARG A 56 -1.72 1.41 20.67
CA ARG A 56 -2.06 0.23 21.49
C ARG A 56 -1.54 -1.08 20.91
N THR A 57 -1.38 -1.16 19.60
CA THR A 57 -0.89 -2.36 18.90
C THR A 57 0.61 -2.32 18.62
N GLY A 58 1.30 -1.24 19.01
CA GLY A 58 2.73 -1.05 18.73
C GLY A 58 3.04 -0.86 17.25
N PHE A 59 2.05 -0.53 16.43
CA PHE A 59 2.23 -0.29 15.00
C PHE A 59 2.55 1.19 14.74
N LYS A 60 3.61 1.46 13.97
CA LYS A 60 3.95 2.82 13.52
C LYS A 60 3.64 2.97 12.04
N SER A 61 2.91 4.03 11.70
CA SER A 61 2.61 4.41 10.31
C SER A 61 3.01 5.87 10.06
N ASP A 62 3.53 6.13 8.87
CA ASP A 62 3.92 7.44 8.33
C ASP A 62 2.73 8.22 7.74
N GLY A 63 1.50 7.75 7.97
CA GLY A 63 0.30 8.47 7.60
C GLY A 63 -0.85 7.59 7.14
N ILE A 64 -2.03 8.20 7.20
CA ILE A 64 -3.30 7.59 6.80
C ILE A 64 -3.82 8.35 5.59
N PHE A 65 -4.07 7.61 4.50
CA PHE A 65 -4.45 8.14 3.21
C PHE A 65 -5.77 7.55 2.74
N VAL A 66 -6.46 8.29 1.89
CA VAL A 66 -7.67 7.90 1.18
C VAL A 66 -7.35 7.89 -0.31
N MET A 67 -7.68 6.78 -0.97
CA MET A 67 -7.53 6.56 -2.40
C MET A 67 -8.90 6.63 -3.09
N ASP A 68 -8.94 7.21 -4.30
CA ASP A 68 -10.14 7.34 -5.14
C ASP A 68 -10.55 6.02 -5.83
N GLY A 69 -10.73 4.96 -5.04
CA GLY A 69 -11.14 3.63 -5.51
C GLY A 69 -12.51 3.60 -6.19
N SER A 70 -13.41 4.53 -5.84
CA SER A 70 -14.73 4.70 -6.46
C SER A 70 -14.69 4.91 -7.97
N LYS A 71 -13.57 5.39 -8.53
CA LYS A 71 -13.41 5.52 -9.99
C LYS A 71 -13.41 4.20 -10.74
N ARG A 72 -13.08 3.10 -10.06
CA ARG A 72 -12.92 1.76 -10.67
C ARG A 72 -13.96 0.76 -10.17
N SER A 73 -14.44 0.90 -8.93
CA SER A 73 -15.39 -0.05 -8.34
C SER A 73 -16.13 0.56 -7.16
N SER A 74 -17.31 0.05 -6.85
CA SER A 74 -18.07 0.36 -5.62
C SER A 74 -17.57 -0.42 -4.39
N HIS A 75 -16.64 -1.36 -4.55
CA HIS A 75 -16.14 -2.17 -3.44
C HIS A 75 -15.31 -1.33 -2.46
N GLY A 76 -15.57 -1.51 -1.17
CA GLY A 76 -14.75 -0.97 -0.09
C GLY A 76 -13.53 -1.85 0.17
N ASN A 77 -12.36 -1.24 0.37
CA ASN A 77 -11.15 -1.92 0.78
C ASN A 77 -10.24 -1.00 1.60
N ALA A 78 -9.32 -1.58 2.36
CA ALA A 78 -8.24 -0.89 3.04
C ALA A 78 -7.00 -1.80 3.06
N TYR A 79 -5.82 -1.21 2.89
CA TYR A 79 -4.57 -1.97 2.91
C TYR A 79 -3.42 -1.17 3.52
N PHE A 80 -2.41 -1.90 3.97
CA PHE A 80 -1.13 -1.34 4.42
C PHE A 80 -0.10 -1.46 3.32
N THR A 81 0.76 -0.47 3.17
CA THR A 81 1.85 -0.53 2.19
C THR A 81 3.09 0.24 2.66
N GLY A 82 4.22 0.01 2.00
CA GLY A 82 5.52 0.57 2.38
C GLY A 82 6.33 -0.35 3.30
N ILE A 83 7.59 0.01 3.50
CA ILE A 83 8.58 -0.81 4.21
C ILE A 83 9.20 0.03 5.35
N GLY A 84 9.46 -0.61 6.49
CA GLY A 84 10.19 0.00 7.61
C GLY A 84 9.44 1.18 8.23
N LYS A 85 10.03 2.37 8.14
CA LYS A 85 9.46 3.61 8.69
C LYS A 85 8.41 4.26 7.78
N ASN A 86 8.43 3.96 6.48
CA ASN A 86 7.55 4.58 5.48
C ASN A 86 6.26 3.77 5.26
N LYS A 87 5.77 3.09 6.32
CA LYS A 87 4.54 2.29 6.25
C LYS A 87 3.34 3.22 6.30
N ARG A 88 2.43 3.11 5.33
CA ARG A 88 1.23 3.94 5.23
C ARG A 88 -0.03 3.08 5.19
N ILE A 89 -1.12 3.63 5.71
CA ILE A 89 -2.45 3.01 5.66
C ILE A 89 -3.24 3.68 4.55
N VAL A 90 -3.87 2.89 3.68
CA VAL A 90 -4.69 3.40 2.59
C VAL A 90 -6.11 2.86 2.73
N PHE A 91 -7.08 3.76 2.81
CA PHE A 91 -8.51 3.46 2.76
C PHE A 91 -9.06 3.80 1.38
N PHE A 92 -10.02 3.02 0.89
CA PHE A 92 -10.80 3.40 -0.28
C PHE A 92 -11.88 4.40 0.15
N ASP A 93 -12.15 5.39 -0.69
CA ASP A 93 -13.23 6.35 -0.42
C ASP A 93 -14.61 5.68 -0.34
N THR A 94 -14.84 4.61 -1.10
CA THR A 94 -16.05 3.77 -1.04
C THR A 94 -16.26 3.13 0.32
N LEU A 95 -15.18 2.68 0.98
CA LEU A 95 -15.24 2.07 2.30
C LEU A 95 -15.68 3.08 3.36
N LEU A 96 -15.08 4.28 3.34
CA LEU A 96 -15.43 5.35 4.28
C LEU A 96 -16.88 5.79 4.08
N LYS A 97 -17.29 6.01 2.82
CA LYS A 97 -18.68 6.36 2.48
C LYS A 97 -19.68 5.30 2.97
N GLY A 98 -19.36 4.01 2.82
CA GLY A 98 -20.25 2.92 3.24
C GLY A 98 -20.38 2.77 4.76
N MET A 99 -19.39 3.22 5.53
CA MET A 99 -19.42 3.15 7.00
C MET A 99 -20.11 4.36 7.65
N GLU A 100 -20.19 5.50 6.97
CA GLU A 100 -20.92 6.68 7.44
C GLU A 100 -22.46 6.48 7.38
N THR A 101 -22.96 5.50 6.60
CA THR A 101 -24.40 5.35 6.30
C THR A 101 -25.21 4.51 7.29
N LYS A 102 -24.78 4.34 8.55
CA LYS A 102 -25.64 3.76 9.59
C LYS A 102 -25.96 4.77 10.68
N LYS A 103 -27.08 5.48 10.48
CA LYS A 103 -27.87 6.06 11.57
C LYS A 103 -28.52 4.95 12.37
#